data_AF-A0A7X9G544-F1
#
_entry.id   AF-A0A7X9G544-F1
#
_cell.length_a   1.000
_cell.length_b   1.000
_cell.length_c   1.000
_cell.angle_alpha   90.00
_cell.angle_beta   90.00
_cell.angle_gamma   90.00
#
_symmetry.space_group_name_H-M   'P 1'
#
loop_
_entity.id
_entity.type
_entity.pdbx_description
1 polymer ?
#
loop_
_entity_poly.entity_id
_entity_poly.type
_entity_poly.pdbx_seq_one_letter_code
_entity_poly.pdbx_strand_id
1 'polypeptide(L)'
;VLGGFLAVTGIPLNLIIAMAGIILTGLSIDYGIYAVQAFQDGPGSSIPFAMGMSAATTVFATAALLFSKHPILFHIGLTLTVGITIAYLTGRLVVPALLRQHASKNRIILLTFGLSAAIVLSGCRSFQTAATPELTEQLRQELALWQQQSPQQAKFQAKVTLSNIFASIPMLVVGDVDLDKQTIVLAGLSPTGAKLFTITSQNNAINQLKISNFFPEKHAKILRDLHQHFYHLFFFNTPELPDDFRLCDRELTFTSLGSDAKPVQYRFSGRPLVLAAKREKGLLTTRWQCQYHTIERFGRYWRPGVVTAKLAGSAFRCDLDFIRFTVLTQPPPNSHPNPTSN
;
A
#
# COMPACT_ATOMS: atom_id res chain seq x y z
N VAL A 1 -18.27 -2.42 -20.94
CA VAL A 1 -17.41 -1.92 -22.05
C VAL A 1 -16.14 -1.25 -21.54
N LEU A 2 -16.23 -0.26 -20.65
CA LEU A 2 -15.04 0.42 -20.08
C LEU A 2 -13.99 -0.54 -19.50
N GLY A 3 -14.41 -1.49 -18.65
CA GLY A 3 -13.49 -2.49 -18.08
C GLY A 3 -12.79 -3.35 -19.14
N GLY A 4 -13.48 -3.68 -20.23
CA GLY A 4 -12.87 -4.40 -21.37
C GLY A 4 -11.87 -3.53 -22.14
N PHE A 5 -12.19 -2.25 -22.35
CA PHE A 5 -11.27 -1.29 -22.96
C PHE A 5 -9.98 -1.12 -22.14
N LEU A 6 -10.10 -0.98 -20.82
CA LEU A 6 -8.95 -0.91 -19.90
C LEU A 6 -8.11 -2.18 -19.95
N ALA A 7 -8.75 -3.35 -20.00
CA ALA A 7 -8.05 -4.63 -20.10
C ALA A 7 -7.27 -4.79 -21.42
N VAL A 8 -7.86 -4.40 -22.55
CA VAL A 8 -7.20 -4.47 -23.88
C VAL A 8 -6.07 -3.45 -24.01
N THR A 9 -6.23 -2.26 -23.42
CA THR A 9 -5.21 -1.20 -23.47
C THR A 9 -4.11 -1.35 -22.43
N GLY A 10 -4.22 -2.34 -21.52
CA GLY A 10 -3.25 -2.56 -20.45
C GLY A 10 -3.16 -1.43 -19.43
N ILE A 11 -4.19 -0.57 -19.34
CA ILE A 11 -4.19 0.57 -18.42
C ILE A 11 -4.48 0.06 -17.01
N PRO A 12 -3.58 0.27 -16.03
CA PRO A 12 -3.80 -0.22 -14.67
C PRO A 12 -4.96 0.52 -14.00
N LEU A 13 -5.82 -0.22 -13.30
CA LEU A 13 -6.95 0.36 -12.57
C LEU A 13 -6.45 1.11 -11.33
N ASN A 14 -6.40 2.43 -11.43
CA ASN A 14 -6.01 3.35 -10.34
C ASN A 14 -7.25 4.03 -9.74
N LEU A 15 -7.12 4.57 -8.53
CA LEU A 15 -8.16 5.32 -7.80
C LEU A 15 -8.80 6.42 -8.66
N ILE A 16 -8.01 7.14 -9.45
CA ILE A 16 -8.54 8.23 -10.27
C ILE A 16 -9.37 7.70 -11.45
N ILE A 17 -8.98 6.56 -12.03
CA ILE A 17 -9.77 5.88 -13.08
C ILE A 17 -11.07 5.32 -12.48
N ALA A 18 -11.02 4.84 -11.22
CA ALA A 18 -12.22 4.43 -10.51
C ALA A 18 -13.19 5.60 -10.29
N MET A 19 -12.69 6.78 -9.90
CA MET A 19 -13.49 8.01 -9.81
C MET A 19 -14.10 8.41 -11.16
N ALA A 20 -13.31 8.35 -12.23
CA ALA A 20 -13.81 8.58 -13.60
C ALA A 20 -14.92 7.58 -13.98
N GLY A 21 -14.81 6.32 -13.54
CA GLY A 21 -15.85 5.31 -13.71
C GLY A 21 -17.16 5.65 -13.00
N ILE A 22 -17.12 6.24 -11.81
CA ILE A 22 -18.33 6.70 -11.09
C ILE A 22 -19.02 7.82 -11.88
N ILE A 23 -18.26 8.81 -12.35
CA ILE A 23 -18.79 9.91 -13.18
C ILE A 23 -19.44 9.34 -14.44
N LEU A 24 -18.77 8.40 -15.10
CA LEU A 24 -19.28 7.79 -16.31
C LEU A 24 -20.56 6.99 -16.06
N THR A 25 -20.68 6.36 -14.89
CA THR A 25 -21.90 5.64 -14.50
C THR A 25 -23.08 6.60 -14.39
N GLY A 26 -22.89 7.76 -13.75
CA GLY A 26 -23.91 8.82 -13.69
C GLY A 26 -24.36 9.28 -15.08
N LEU A 27 -23.40 9.65 -15.93
CA LEU A 27 -23.69 10.07 -17.31
C LEU A 27 -24.40 8.99 -18.14
N SER A 28 -24.05 7.73 -17.92
CA SER A 28 -24.70 6.61 -18.61
C SER A 28 -26.16 6.45 -18.19
N ILE A 29 -26.47 6.66 -16.91
CA ILE A 29 -27.85 6.65 -16.40
C ILE A 29 -28.63 7.83 -17.00
N ASP A 30 -28.05 9.03 -17.00
CA ASP A 30 -28.70 10.23 -17.55
C ASP A 30 -29.05 10.06 -19.04
N TYR A 31 -28.09 9.59 -19.85
CA TYR A 31 -28.35 9.31 -21.26
C TYR A 31 -29.37 8.18 -21.46
N GLY A 32 -29.40 7.20 -20.56
CA GLY A 32 -30.42 6.15 -20.57
C GLY A 32 -31.82 6.71 -20.33
N ILE A 33 -31.99 7.56 -19.31
CA ILE A 33 -33.27 8.21 -18.99
C ILE A 33 -33.74 9.09 -20.15
N TYR A 34 -32.85 9.93 -20.69
CA TYR A 34 -33.20 10.80 -21.83
C TYR A 34 -33.53 10.01 -23.10
N ALA A 35 -32.87 8.87 -23.33
CA ALA A 35 -33.21 8.00 -24.46
C ALA A 35 -34.60 7.36 -24.31
N VAL A 36 -34.99 6.96 -23.10
CA VAL A 36 -36.35 6.45 -22.82
C VAL A 36 -37.38 7.56 -23.01
N GLN A 37 -37.11 8.77 -22.51
CA GLN A 37 -38.02 9.91 -22.67
C GLN A 37 -38.19 10.28 -24.15
N ALA A 38 -37.09 10.37 -24.90
CA ALA A 38 -37.14 10.64 -26.34
C ALA A 38 -37.93 9.57 -27.12
N PHE A 39 -37.91 8.32 -26.66
CA PHE A 39 -38.70 7.24 -27.24
C PHE A 39 -40.21 7.41 -26.97
N GLN A 40 -40.58 7.88 -25.77
CA GLN A 40 -41.98 8.16 -25.40
C GLN A 40 -42.54 9.39 -26.13
N ASP A 41 -41.72 10.43 -26.29
CA ASP A 41 -42.11 11.69 -26.94
C ASP A 41 -42.27 11.55 -28.48
N GLY A 42 -41.70 10.50 -29.07
CA GLY A 42 -41.84 10.20 -30.49
C GLY A 42 -40.93 11.02 -31.44
N PRO A 43 -41.14 10.93 -32.77
CA PRO A 43 -40.20 11.40 -33.79
C PRO A 43 -39.97 12.92 -33.87
N GLY A 44 -40.67 13.74 -33.07
CA GLY A 44 -40.48 15.19 -32.97
C GLY A 44 -39.63 15.66 -31.78
N SER A 45 -39.11 14.73 -30.95
CA SER A 45 -38.38 15.09 -29.74
C SER A 45 -37.04 15.79 -30.05
N SER A 46 -36.79 16.93 -29.41
CA SER A 46 -35.50 17.65 -29.44
C SER A 46 -34.45 17.04 -28.49
N ILE A 47 -34.86 16.09 -27.64
CA ILE A 47 -34.01 15.45 -26.63
C ILE A 47 -32.78 14.77 -27.22
N PRO A 48 -32.85 14.01 -28.35
CA PRO A 48 -31.65 13.40 -28.94
C PRO A 48 -30.60 14.41 -29.40
N PHE A 49 -31.05 15.59 -29.84
CA PHE A 49 -30.17 16.69 -30.23
C PHE A 49 -29.51 17.33 -29.01
N ALA A 50 -30.29 17.64 -27.97
CA ALA A 50 -29.76 18.16 -26.70
C ALA A 50 -28.77 17.19 -26.03
N MET A 51 -29.10 15.90 -26.04
CA MET A 51 -28.23 14.84 -25.54
C MET A 51 -26.93 14.75 -26.34
N GLY A 52 -27.00 14.87 -27.67
CA GLY A 52 -25.83 14.90 -28.54
C GLY A 52 -24.92 16.10 -28.28
N MET A 53 -25.51 17.29 -28.09
CA MET A 53 -24.77 18.51 -27.74
C MET A 53 -24.08 18.38 -26.38
N SER A 54 -24.78 17.85 -25.37
CA SER A 54 -24.21 17.59 -24.03
C SER A 54 -23.06 16.58 -24.07
N ALA A 55 -23.23 15.49 -24.82
CA ALA A 55 -22.16 14.51 -25.03
C ALA A 55 -20.96 15.14 -25.76
N ALA A 56 -21.20 15.93 -26.81
CA ALA A 56 -20.15 16.57 -27.59
C ALA A 56 -19.31 17.55 -26.74
N THR A 57 -19.95 18.43 -25.96
CA THR A 57 -19.22 19.37 -25.09
C THR A 57 -18.37 18.64 -24.05
N THR A 58 -18.90 17.56 -23.46
CA THR A 58 -18.16 16.76 -22.47
C THR A 58 -17.02 15.96 -23.12
N VAL A 59 -17.23 15.44 -24.32
CA VAL A 59 -16.18 14.78 -25.11
C VAL A 59 -15.07 15.77 -25.46
N PHE A 60 -15.39 16.99 -25.91
CA PHE A 60 -14.36 18.00 -26.18
C PHE A 60 -13.58 18.40 -24.92
N ALA A 61 -14.28 18.58 -23.79
CA ALA A 61 -13.64 18.91 -22.53
C ALA A 61 -12.68 17.79 -22.06
N THR A 62 -13.08 16.54 -22.17
CA THR A 62 -12.26 15.39 -21.76
C THR A 62 -11.15 15.08 -22.78
N ALA A 63 -11.40 15.29 -24.07
CA ALA A 63 -10.42 15.13 -25.13
C ALA A 63 -9.28 16.16 -25.01
N ALA A 64 -9.54 17.36 -24.47
CA ALA A 64 -8.48 18.33 -24.18
C ALA A 64 -7.41 17.75 -23.23
N LEU A 65 -7.79 16.84 -22.32
CA LEU A 65 -6.86 16.18 -21.40
C LEU A 65 -5.90 15.21 -22.11
N LEU A 66 -6.23 14.75 -23.31
CA LEU A 66 -5.35 13.90 -24.13
C LEU A 66 -4.09 14.64 -24.60
N PHE A 67 -4.11 15.97 -24.61
CA PHE A 67 -2.92 16.77 -24.94
C PHE A 67 -2.01 17.02 -23.73
N SER A 68 -2.38 16.52 -22.55
CA SER A 68 -1.55 16.65 -21.36
C SER A 68 -0.33 15.75 -21.43
N LYS A 69 0.85 16.31 -21.13
CA LYS A 69 2.10 15.54 -20.98
C LYS A 69 2.11 14.66 -19.73
N HIS A 70 1.20 14.91 -18.78
CA HIS A 70 1.18 14.16 -17.53
C HIS A 70 0.43 12.83 -17.72
N PRO A 71 1.06 11.66 -17.47
CA PRO A 71 0.52 10.34 -17.83
C PRO A 71 -0.83 10.06 -17.17
N ILE A 72 -1.02 10.49 -15.92
CA ILE A 72 -2.29 10.33 -15.21
C ILE A 72 -3.43 11.09 -15.90
N LEU A 73 -3.19 12.34 -16.34
CA LEU A 73 -4.21 13.16 -16.99
C LEU A 73 -4.58 12.60 -18.37
N PHE A 74 -3.58 12.08 -19.09
CA PHE A 74 -3.79 11.42 -20.37
C PHE A 74 -4.71 10.19 -20.24
N HIS A 75 -4.42 9.29 -19.28
CA HIS A 75 -5.23 8.08 -19.08
C HIS A 75 -6.67 8.40 -18.66
N ILE A 76 -6.88 9.43 -17.84
CA ILE A 76 -8.22 9.87 -17.43
C ILE A 76 -8.97 10.46 -18.62
N GLY A 77 -8.32 11.34 -19.40
CA GLY A 77 -8.89 11.91 -20.62
C GLY A 77 -9.35 10.82 -21.58
N LEU A 78 -8.47 9.86 -21.87
CA LEU A 78 -8.75 8.71 -22.73
C LEU A 78 -9.95 7.90 -22.22
N THR A 79 -9.96 7.57 -20.92
CA THR A 79 -11.02 6.77 -20.28
C THR A 79 -12.37 7.47 -20.37
N LEU A 80 -12.41 8.78 -20.07
CA LEU A 80 -13.64 9.56 -20.09
C LEU A 80 -14.14 9.78 -21.52
N THR A 81 -13.28 10.16 -22.46
CA THR A 81 -13.66 10.39 -23.86
C THR A 81 -14.24 9.12 -24.49
N VAL A 82 -13.56 7.97 -24.33
CA VAL A 82 -14.06 6.68 -24.84
C VAL A 82 -15.32 6.25 -24.08
N GLY A 83 -15.36 6.45 -22.76
CA GLY A 83 -16.51 6.12 -21.95
C GLY A 83 -17.77 6.87 -22.39
N ILE A 84 -17.70 8.20 -22.51
CA ILE A 84 -18.83 9.08 -22.79
C ILE A 84 -19.37 8.83 -24.19
N THR A 85 -18.48 8.68 -25.18
CA THR A 85 -18.88 8.36 -26.55
C THR A 85 -19.65 7.04 -26.63
N ILE A 86 -19.17 6.00 -25.94
CA ILE A 86 -19.85 4.71 -25.87
C ILE A 86 -21.16 4.80 -25.09
N ALA A 87 -21.20 5.52 -23.98
CA ALA A 87 -22.41 5.71 -23.18
C ALA A 87 -23.50 6.42 -24.01
N TYR A 88 -23.14 7.48 -24.72
CA TYR A 88 -24.02 8.18 -25.64
C TYR A 88 -24.54 7.29 -26.77
N LEU A 89 -23.65 6.55 -27.45
CA LEU A 89 -24.03 5.61 -28.51
C LEU A 89 -24.96 4.50 -27.99
N THR A 90 -24.70 4.02 -26.77
CA THR A 90 -25.54 3.01 -26.11
C THR A 90 -26.94 3.57 -25.81
N GLY A 91 -27.02 4.77 -25.23
CA GLY A 91 -28.29 5.46 -25.01
C GLY A 91 -29.05 5.69 -26.32
N ARG A 92 -28.37 6.17 -27.37
CA ARG A 92 -29.01 6.52 -28.64
C ARG A 92 -29.44 5.32 -29.48
N LEU A 93 -28.67 4.23 -29.50
CA LEU A 93 -28.90 3.11 -30.42
C LEU A 93 -29.44 1.87 -29.70
N VAL A 94 -28.85 1.51 -28.56
CA VAL A 94 -29.15 0.24 -27.87
C VAL A 94 -30.44 0.34 -27.07
N VAL A 95 -30.64 1.42 -26.31
CA VAL A 95 -31.85 1.60 -25.48
C VAL A 95 -33.13 1.59 -26.32
N PRO A 96 -33.29 2.40 -27.39
CA PRO A 96 -34.51 2.37 -28.20
C PRO A 96 -34.68 1.06 -28.98
N ALA A 97 -33.59 0.40 -29.38
CA ALA A 97 -33.67 -0.93 -30.00
C ALA A 97 -34.22 -1.98 -29.01
N LEU A 98 -33.79 -1.92 -27.75
CA LEU A 98 -34.32 -2.77 -26.68
C LEU A 98 -35.77 -2.44 -26.33
N LEU A 99 -36.18 -1.17 -26.37
CA LEU A 99 -37.58 -0.78 -26.13
C LEU A 99 -38.51 -1.22 -27.27
N ARG A 100 -38.03 -1.25 -28.52
CA ARG A 100 -38.78 -1.75 -29.68
C ARG A 100 -38.95 -3.26 -29.66
N GLN A 101 -37.93 -4.00 -29.21
CA GLN A 101 -38.08 -5.43 -29.00
C GLN A 101 -38.88 -5.69 -27.72
N HIS A 102 -40.10 -6.20 -27.87
CA HIS A 102 -40.94 -6.74 -26.80
C HIS A 102 -40.35 -8.04 -26.20
N ALA A 103 -39.03 -8.13 -26.05
CA ALA A 103 -38.39 -9.29 -25.45
C ALA A 103 -38.74 -9.36 -23.97
N SER A 104 -39.11 -10.56 -23.50
CA SER A 104 -39.63 -10.74 -22.14
C SER A 104 -38.67 -10.13 -21.11
N LYS A 105 -39.24 -9.36 -20.17
CA LYS A 105 -38.53 -8.59 -19.14
C LYS A 105 -37.41 -9.40 -18.45
N ASN A 106 -37.61 -10.71 -18.30
CA ASN A 106 -36.64 -11.63 -17.68
C ASN A 106 -35.40 -11.96 -18.55
N ARG A 107 -35.51 -12.05 -19.90
CA ARG A 107 -34.36 -12.40 -20.75
C ARG A 107 -33.37 -11.24 -20.89
N ILE A 108 -33.86 -10.01 -20.97
CA ILE A 108 -33.01 -8.81 -21.06
C ILE A 108 -32.24 -8.60 -19.75
N ILE A 109 -32.91 -8.74 -18.60
CA ILE A 109 -32.26 -8.65 -17.29
C ILE A 109 -31.21 -9.76 -17.12
N LEU A 110 -31.52 -11.00 -17.53
CA LEU A 110 -30.58 -12.11 -17.41
C LEU A 110 -29.33 -11.94 -18.31
N LEU A 111 -29.50 -11.47 -19.55
CA LEU A 111 -28.38 -11.24 -20.47
C LEU A 111 -27.50 -10.06 -20.03
N THR A 112 -28.11 -8.96 -19.57
CA THR A 112 -27.36 -7.79 -19.08
C THR A 112 -26.63 -8.09 -17.78
N PHE A 113 -27.27 -8.84 -16.86
CA PHE A 113 -26.64 -9.27 -15.62
C PHE A 113 -25.56 -10.33 -15.86
N GLY A 114 -25.81 -11.30 -16.74
CA GLY A 114 -24.83 -12.33 -17.11
C GLY A 114 -23.58 -11.75 -17.79
N LEU A 115 -23.76 -10.81 -18.73
CA LEU A 115 -22.65 -10.17 -19.44
C LEU A 115 -21.85 -9.23 -18.52
N SER A 116 -22.52 -8.49 -17.63
CA SER A 116 -21.83 -7.64 -16.65
C SER A 116 -21.07 -8.46 -15.59
N ALA A 117 -21.65 -9.55 -15.09
CA ALA A 117 -20.98 -10.48 -14.19
C ALA A 117 -19.74 -11.12 -14.86
N ALA A 118 -19.86 -11.57 -16.12
CA ALA A 118 -18.74 -12.17 -16.85
C ALA A 118 -17.59 -11.17 -17.08
N ILE A 119 -17.89 -9.90 -17.38
CA ILE A 119 -16.87 -8.85 -17.57
C ILE A 119 -16.20 -8.46 -16.25
N VAL A 120 -16.96 -8.35 -15.16
CA VAL A 120 -16.41 -8.06 -13.83
C VAL A 120 -15.54 -9.22 -13.33
N LEU A 121 -15.96 -10.46 -13.56
CA LEU A 121 -15.20 -11.66 -13.16
C LEU A 121 -13.95 -11.88 -14.04
N SER A 122 -14.00 -11.51 -15.33
CA SER A 122 -12.85 -11.63 -16.24
C SER A 122 -11.80 -10.52 -16.04
N GLY A 123 -12.22 -9.32 -15.62
CA GLY A 123 -11.32 -8.18 -15.38
C GLY A 123 -10.46 -8.28 -14.10
N CYS A 124 -10.70 -9.27 -13.24
CA CYS A 124 -9.97 -9.46 -11.98
C CYS A 124 -8.69 -10.28 -12.10
N ARG A 125 -8.18 -10.56 -13.31
CA ARG A 125 -6.80 -11.08 -13.44
C ARG A 125 -5.82 -9.93 -13.24
N SER A 126 -5.51 -9.65 -11.97
CA SER A 126 -4.33 -8.87 -11.60
C SER A 126 -3.14 -9.50 -12.31
N PHE A 127 -2.47 -8.73 -13.17
CA PHE A 127 -1.35 -9.17 -13.99
C PHE A 127 -0.18 -9.53 -13.07
N GLN A 128 -0.14 -10.80 -12.65
CA GLN A 128 0.93 -11.34 -11.83
C GLN A 128 2.01 -11.85 -12.77
N THR A 129 3.12 -11.13 -12.85
CA THR A 129 4.25 -11.55 -13.68
C THR A 129 4.93 -12.71 -12.96
N ALA A 130 4.89 -13.91 -13.53
CA ALA A 130 5.71 -15.00 -13.03
C ALA A 130 7.18 -14.55 -13.11
N ALA A 131 7.89 -14.56 -11.99
CA ALA A 131 9.30 -14.18 -11.96
C ALA A 131 10.10 -15.21 -12.77
N THR A 132 10.93 -14.74 -13.70
CA THR A 132 11.86 -15.61 -14.43
C THR A 132 12.93 -16.15 -13.46
N PRO A 133 13.51 -17.33 -13.74
CA PRO A 133 14.56 -17.89 -12.88
C PRO A 133 15.77 -16.96 -12.72
N GLU A 134 16.14 -16.23 -13.78
CA GLU A 134 17.23 -15.23 -13.74
C GLU A 134 16.94 -14.06 -12.78
N LEU A 135 15.70 -13.55 -12.80
CA LEU A 135 15.28 -12.46 -11.92
C LEU A 135 15.24 -12.89 -10.45
N THR A 136 14.89 -14.16 -10.21
CA THR A 136 14.84 -14.75 -8.87
C THR A 136 16.23 -14.78 -8.24
N GLU A 137 17.27 -15.15 -9.00
CA GLU A 137 18.65 -15.12 -8.52
C GLU A 137 19.15 -13.69 -8.26
N GLN A 138 18.82 -12.73 -9.13
CA GLN A 138 19.14 -11.32 -8.89
C GLN A 138 18.49 -10.78 -7.60
N LEU A 139 17.22 -11.13 -7.37
CA LEU A 139 16.48 -10.77 -6.15
C LEU A 139 17.13 -11.38 -4.89
N ARG A 140 17.58 -12.65 -4.97
CA ARG A 140 18.30 -13.31 -3.86
C ARG A 140 19.61 -12.60 -3.54
N GLN A 141 20.38 -12.22 -4.56
CA GLN A 141 21.65 -11.50 -4.37
C GLN A 141 21.43 -10.10 -3.76
N GLU A 142 20.45 -9.34 -4.24
CA GLU A 142 20.12 -8.03 -3.66
C GLU A 142 19.66 -8.16 -2.20
N LEU A 143 18.87 -9.19 -1.88
CA LEU A 143 18.42 -9.45 -0.51
C LEU A 143 19.59 -9.83 0.42
N ALA A 144 20.53 -10.65 -0.05
CA ALA A 144 21.74 -11.02 0.68
C ALA A 144 22.63 -9.79 0.94
N LEU A 145 22.80 -8.91 -0.05
CA LEU A 145 23.54 -7.65 0.10
C LEU A 145 22.89 -6.72 1.12
N TRP A 146 21.56 -6.61 1.11
CA TRP A 146 20.82 -5.84 2.12
C TRP A 146 21.04 -6.39 3.54
N GLN A 147 21.04 -7.71 3.69
CA GLN A 147 21.29 -8.37 4.97
C GLN A 147 22.71 -8.10 5.46
N GLN A 148 23.71 -8.18 4.59
CA GLN A 148 25.11 -7.87 4.94
C GLN A 148 25.34 -6.39 5.30
N GLN A 149 24.57 -5.48 4.71
CA GLN A 149 24.68 -4.04 4.96
C GLN A 149 23.92 -3.57 6.21
N SER A 150 23.16 -4.46 6.85
CA SER A 150 22.43 -4.13 8.08
C SER A 150 23.41 -3.96 9.25
N PRO A 151 23.34 -2.84 10.00
CA PRO A 151 24.27 -2.59 11.10
C PRO A 151 24.03 -3.59 12.23
N GLN A 152 25.09 -4.30 12.68
CA GLN A 152 25.00 -5.30 13.77
C GLN A 152 24.80 -4.67 15.15
N GLN A 153 25.31 -3.45 15.35
CA GLN A 153 25.12 -2.66 16.55
C GLN A 153 24.62 -1.27 16.18
N ALA A 154 23.56 -0.83 16.83
CA ALA A 154 22.97 0.48 16.56
C ALA A 154 22.48 1.15 17.84
N LYS A 155 22.79 2.43 17.97
CA LYS A 155 22.07 3.30 18.91
C LYS A 155 21.01 4.07 18.15
N PHE A 156 19.85 4.24 18.76
CA PHE A 156 18.75 4.96 18.13
C PHE A 156 18.02 5.86 19.12
N GLN A 157 17.36 6.85 18.54
CA GLN A 157 16.48 7.78 19.23
C GLN A 157 15.15 7.79 18.49
N ALA A 158 14.07 7.43 19.16
CA ALA A 158 12.72 7.39 18.62
C ALA A 158 11.81 8.34 19.38
N LYS A 159 11.01 9.14 18.67
CA LYS A 159 9.86 9.82 19.29
C LYS A 159 8.68 8.86 19.24
N VAL A 160 8.15 8.57 20.42
CA VAL A 160 7.03 7.66 20.60
C VAL A 160 5.86 8.43 21.20
N THR A 161 4.69 8.28 20.62
CA THR A 161 3.46 8.86 21.14
C THR A 161 2.50 7.73 21.52
N LEU A 162 2.24 7.57 22.82
CA LEU A 162 1.20 6.66 23.31
C LEU A 162 -0.12 7.39 23.37
N SER A 163 -1.08 7.00 22.56
CA SER A 163 -2.41 7.61 22.53
C SER A 163 -3.50 6.60 22.89
N ASN A 164 -4.54 7.07 23.54
CA ASN A 164 -5.83 6.41 23.73
C ASN A 164 -6.92 7.47 23.48
N ILE A 165 -8.19 7.05 23.47
CA ILE A 165 -9.37 7.89 23.29
C ILE A 165 -9.34 9.14 24.18
N PHE A 166 -8.74 9.05 25.38
CA PHE A 166 -8.76 10.12 26.38
C PHE A 166 -7.43 10.86 26.58
N ALA A 167 -6.29 10.33 26.10
CA ALA A 167 -4.99 10.89 26.44
C ALA A 167 -3.93 10.58 25.38
N SER A 168 -2.95 11.48 25.24
CA SER A 168 -1.75 11.28 24.43
C SER A 168 -0.51 11.64 25.24
N ILE A 169 0.44 10.72 25.32
CA ILE A 169 1.67 10.84 26.10
C ILE A 169 2.85 10.75 25.12
N PRO A 170 3.42 11.90 24.69
CA PRO A 170 4.63 11.92 23.91
C PRO A 170 5.84 11.61 24.80
N MET A 171 6.77 10.82 24.30
CA MET A 171 8.02 10.51 24.97
C MET A 171 9.16 10.36 23.95
N LEU A 172 10.38 10.52 24.44
CA LEU A 172 11.58 10.21 23.69
C LEU A 172 12.16 8.89 24.18
N VAL A 173 12.26 7.90 23.32
CA VAL A 173 12.88 6.61 23.62
C VAL A 173 14.26 6.58 23.00
N VAL A 174 15.28 6.38 23.82
CA VAL A 174 16.65 6.11 23.36
C VAL A 174 16.95 4.65 23.61
N GLY A 175 17.57 3.99 22.64
CA GLY A 175 17.92 2.58 22.79
C GLY A 175 19.26 2.23 22.19
N ASP A 176 19.82 1.16 22.74
CA ASP A 176 21.00 0.46 22.24
C ASP A 176 20.57 -0.96 21.87
N VAL A 177 20.88 -1.38 20.64
CA VAL A 177 20.57 -2.70 20.13
C VAL A 177 21.83 -3.38 19.62
N ASP A 178 22.05 -4.61 20.08
CA ASP A 178 23.07 -5.53 19.61
C ASP A 178 22.36 -6.75 19.03
N LEU A 179 22.47 -6.92 17.71
CA LEU A 179 21.78 -7.98 16.97
C LEU A 179 22.42 -9.35 17.22
N ASP A 180 23.73 -9.42 17.39
CA ASP A 180 24.47 -10.66 17.60
C ASP A 180 24.12 -11.28 18.96
N LYS A 181 24.03 -10.45 20.00
CA LYS A 181 23.69 -10.88 21.36
C LYS A 181 22.17 -10.91 21.62
N GLN A 182 21.38 -10.46 20.65
CA GLN A 182 19.94 -10.22 20.78
C GLN A 182 19.56 -9.42 22.03
N THR A 183 20.34 -8.38 22.33
CA THR A 183 20.09 -7.51 23.48
C THR A 183 19.51 -6.17 23.05
N ILE A 184 18.49 -5.72 23.78
CA ILE A 184 17.93 -4.37 23.64
C ILE A 184 17.92 -3.70 25.00
N VAL A 185 18.51 -2.51 25.05
CA VAL A 185 18.40 -1.59 26.18
C VAL A 185 17.60 -0.38 25.73
N LEU A 186 16.50 -0.07 26.41
CA LEU A 186 15.62 1.05 26.12
C LEU A 186 15.54 1.97 27.34
N ALA A 187 15.57 3.28 27.11
CA ALA A 187 15.29 4.30 28.11
C ALA A 187 14.26 5.29 27.57
N GLY A 188 13.14 5.44 28.28
CA GLY A 188 12.12 6.43 27.96
C GLY A 188 12.31 7.71 28.76
N LEU A 189 12.22 8.85 28.10
CA LEU A 189 12.34 10.19 28.65
C LEU A 189 11.05 10.97 28.38
N SER A 190 10.58 11.74 29.36
CA SER A 190 9.50 12.70 29.16
C SER A 190 9.96 13.89 28.30
N PRO A 191 9.03 14.70 27.78
CA PRO A 191 9.39 15.96 27.11
C PRO A 191 10.17 16.93 28.02
N THR A 192 10.00 16.80 29.34
CA THR A 192 10.74 17.58 30.35
C THR A 192 12.12 17.00 30.68
N GLY A 193 12.53 15.90 30.04
CA GLY A 193 13.82 15.23 30.26
C GLY A 193 13.84 14.27 31.46
N ALA A 194 12.72 14.09 32.16
CA ALA A 194 12.63 13.14 33.26
C ALA A 194 12.66 11.70 32.75
N LYS A 195 13.42 10.84 33.41
CA LYS A 195 13.51 9.43 33.06
C LYS A 195 12.24 8.70 33.48
N LEU A 196 11.47 8.22 32.50
CA LEU A 196 10.19 7.54 32.70
C LEU A 196 10.38 6.06 33.00
N PHE A 197 11.21 5.37 32.21
CA PHE A 197 11.48 3.94 32.37
C PHE A 197 12.83 3.50 31.82
N THR A 198 13.26 2.30 32.19
CA THR A 198 14.35 1.56 31.53
C THR A 198 13.97 0.10 31.37
N ILE A 199 14.18 -0.43 30.17
CA ILE A 199 13.96 -1.83 29.83
C ILE A 199 15.29 -2.40 29.36
N THR A 200 15.74 -3.47 29.99
CA THR A 200 16.86 -4.28 29.51
C THR A 200 16.32 -5.65 29.17
N SER A 201 16.59 -6.12 27.97
CA SER A 201 16.10 -7.39 27.47
C SER A 201 17.17 -8.15 26.69
N GLN A 202 17.08 -9.47 26.71
CA GLN A 202 17.94 -10.39 25.97
C GLN A 202 17.08 -11.55 25.46
N ASN A 203 17.27 -11.95 24.19
CA ASN A 203 16.52 -13.06 23.56
C ASN A 203 15.00 -12.93 23.74
N ASN A 204 14.45 -11.72 23.50
CA ASN A 204 13.03 -11.38 23.71
C ASN A 204 12.53 -11.39 25.17
N ALA A 205 13.33 -11.86 26.13
CA ALA A 205 12.97 -11.85 27.54
C ALA A 205 13.40 -10.53 28.21
N ILE A 206 12.48 -9.91 28.97
CA ILE A 206 12.77 -8.70 29.73
C ILE A 206 13.50 -9.10 31.02
N ASN A 207 14.79 -8.78 31.11
CA ASN A 207 15.61 -9.06 32.29
C ASN A 207 15.39 -8.03 33.40
N GLN A 208 15.18 -6.76 33.02
CA GLN A 208 14.98 -5.68 33.98
C GLN A 208 14.02 -4.63 33.44
N LEU A 209 12.98 -4.31 34.20
CA LEU A 209 12.05 -3.21 33.94
C LEU A 209 12.02 -2.28 35.16
N LYS A 210 12.56 -1.07 35.00
CA LYS A 210 12.50 -0.01 36.03
C LYS A 210 11.54 1.06 35.57
N ILE A 211 10.51 1.34 36.36
CA ILE A 211 9.51 2.38 36.10
C ILE A 211 9.71 3.48 37.13
N SER A 212 9.70 4.74 36.70
CA SER A 212 9.75 5.89 37.61
C SER A 212 8.41 6.13 38.28
N ASN A 213 8.41 6.74 39.47
CA ASN A 213 7.20 7.08 40.22
C ASN A 213 6.24 8.02 39.45
N PHE A 214 6.74 8.74 38.45
CA PHE A 214 5.96 9.62 37.60
C PHE A 214 5.13 8.89 36.54
N PHE A 215 5.41 7.60 36.28
CA PHE A 215 4.68 6.79 35.32
C PHE A 215 3.83 5.75 36.08
N PRO A 216 2.49 5.78 35.97
CA PRO A 216 1.65 4.93 36.81
C PRO A 216 1.90 3.44 36.48
N GLU A 217 2.16 2.62 37.50
CA GLU A 217 2.46 1.18 37.35
C GLU A 217 1.38 0.40 36.60
N LYS A 218 0.13 0.87 36.63
CA LYS A 218 -0.99 0.32 35.83
C LYS A 218 -0.69 0.27 34.32
N HIS A 219 0.28 1.06 33.85
CA HIS A 219 0.72 1.11 32.46
C HIS A 219 1.96 0.23 32.17
N ALA A 220 2.42 -0.60 33.12
CA ALA A 220 3.55 -1.52 32.92
C ALA A 220 3.34 -2.47 31.73
N LYS A 221 2.09 -2.86 31.45
CA LYS A 221 1.74 -3.65 30.27
C LYS A 221 2.10 -2.92 28.97
N ILE A 222 1.88 -1.62 28.91
CA ILE A 222 2.18 -0.78 27.73
C ILE A 222 3.69 -0.74 27.47
N LEU A 223 4.51 -0.75 28.52
CA LEU A 223 5.97 -0.80 28.37
C LEU A 223 6.46 -2.15 27.84
N ARG A 224 5.78 -3.25 28.20
CA ARG A 224 6.08 -4.58 27.63
C ARG A 224 5.68 -4.64 26.15
N ASP A 225 4.51 -4.11 25.82
CA ASP A 225 4.07 -4.00 24.42
C ASP A 225 5.07 -3.16 23.61
N LEU A 226 5.49 -2.00 24.16
CA LEU A 226 6.51 -1.15 23.55
C LEU A 226 7.84 -1.90 23.31
N HIS A 227 8.31 -2.66 24.30
CA HIS A 227 9.51 -3.50 24.13
C HIS A 227 9.34 -4.50 22.99
N GLN A 228 8.20 -5.20 22.94
CA GLN A 228 7.89 -6.13 21.87
C GLN A 228 7.85 -5.44 20.49
N HIS A 229 7.41 -4.17 20.43
CA HIS A 229 7.44 -3.39 19.18
C HIS A 229 8.87 -3.14 18.69
N PHE A 230 9.76 -2.70 19.59
CA PHE A 230 11.16 -2.49 19.24
C PHE A 230 11.86 -3.82 18.92
N TYR A 231 11.48 -4.91 19.60
CA TYR A 231 11.98 -6.23 19.28
C TYR A 231 11.60 -6.66 17.86
N HIS A 232 10.32 -6.55 17.46
CA HIS A 232 9.88 -6.87 16.10
C HIS A 232 10.44 -5.93 15.02
N LEU A 233 10.76 -4.70 15.41
CA LEU A 233 11.34 -3.72 14.53
C LEU A 233 12.78 -4.10 14.15
N PHE A 234 13.61 -4.40 15.16
CA PHE A 234 15.05 -4.62 14.99
C PHE A 234 15.41 -6.06 14.68
N PHE A 235 14.77 -7.01 15.37
CA PHE A 235 14.95 -8.43 15.14
C PHE A 235 14.01 -8.85 14.01
N PHE A 236 14.24 -10.02 13.40
CA PHE A 236 13.55 -10.47 12.16
C PHE A 236 13.94 -9.73 10.88
N ASN A 237 15.24 -9.52 10.68
CA ASN A 237 15.75 -9.11 9.37
C ASN A 237 15.78 -10.31 8.43
N THR A 238 14.94 -10.19 7.39
CA THR A 238 14.74 -11.06 6.22
C THR A 238 15.08 -12.55 6.33
N PRO A 239 14.06 -13.42 6.28
CA PRO A 239 14.29 -14.81 5.92
C PRO A 239 14.74 -14.91 4.45
N GLU A 240 15.39 -16.03 4.10
CA GLU A 240 15.68 -16.40 2.72
C GLU A 240 14.42 -16.29 1.85
N LEU A 241 14.59 -15.87 0.60
CA LEU A 241 13.46 -15.70 -0.34
C LEU A 241 12.69 -17.03 -0.46
N PRO A 242 11.46 -17.13 0.07
CA PRO A 242 10.71 -18.38 0.00
C PRO A 242 10.21 -18.59 -1.43
N ASP A 243 9.92 -19.85 -1.79
CA ASP A 243 9.48 -20.19 -3.15
C ASP A 243 8.13 -19.55 -3.55
N ASP A 244 7.28 -19.19 -2.58
CA ASP A 244 5.98 -18.52 -2.79
C ASP A 244 6.08 -16.99 -2.66
N PHE A 245 6.95 -16.35 -3.45
CA PHE A 245 7.05 -14.90 -3.51
C PHE A 245 6.22 -14.32 -4.66
N ARG A 246 5.67 -13.12 -4.46
CA ARG A 246 4.92 -12.38 -5.48
C ARG A 246 5.68 -11.14 -5.89
N LEU A 247 5.88 -11.00 -7.20
CA LEU A 247 6.45 -9.80 -7.80
C LEU A 247 5.37 -9.07 -8.60
N CYS A 248 5.04 -7.85 -8.19
CA CYS A 248 4.15 -6.96 -8.93
C CYS A 248 4.82 -5.61 -9.07
N ASP A 249 5.07 -5.16 -10.30
CA ASP A 249 5.61 -3.81 -10.57
C ASP A 249 6.83 -3.44 -9.70
N ARG A 250 7.75 -4.41 -9.51
CA ARG A 250 8.97 -4.30 -8.70
C ARG A 250 8.75 -4.16 -7.18
N GLU A 251 7.54 -4.40 -6.71
CA GLU A 251 7.29 -4.72 -5.30
C GLU A 251 7.41 -6.22 -5.11
N LEU A 252 8.33 -6.62 -4.23
CA LEU A 252 8.49 -8.01 -3.81
C LEU A 252 7.74 -8.21 -2.50
N THR A 253 6.76 -9.10 -2.51
CA THR A 253 5.98 -9.46 -1.32
C THR A 253 6.05 -10.95 -1.06
N PHE A 254 6.39 -11.34 0.16
CA PHE A 254 6.40 -12.73 0.57
C PHE A 254 6.00 -12.86 2.05
N THR A 255 5.62 -14.07 2.45
CA THR A 255 5.26 -14.37 3.83
C THR A 255 6.25 -15.39 4.37
N SER A 256 6.70 -15.17 5.60
CA SER A 256 7.57 -16.13 6.30
C SER A 256 7.15 -16.30 7.76
N LEU A 257 7.57 -17.40 8.37
CA LEU A 257 7.38 -17.67 9.79
C LEU A 257 8.24 -16.70 10.63
N GLY A 258 7.59 -15.98 11.56
CA GLY A 258 8.26 -15.21 12.61
C GLY A 258 8.62 -16.07 13.83
N SER A 259 9.25 -15.47 14.85
CA SER A 259 9.68 -16.17 16.09
C SER A 259 8.56 -16.91 16.82
N ASP A 260 7.31 -16.50 16.62
CA ASP A 260 6.13 -17.04 17.30
C ASP A 260 5.40 -18.12 16.47
N ALA A 261 6.04 -18.64 15.42
CA ALA A 261 5.44 -19.51 14.40
C ALA A 261 4.22 -18.89 13.68
N LYS A 262 4.13 -17.55 13.68
CA LYS A 262 3.06 -16.79 13.03
C LYS A 262 3.55 -16.20 11.71
N PRO A 263 2.68 -16.15 10.68
CA PRO A 263 3.05 -15.61 9.38
C PRO A 263 3.26 -14.09 9.43
N VAL A 264 4.46 -13.64 9.09
CA VAL A 264 4.84 -12.25 8.91
C VAL A 264 4.96 -11.97 7.41
N GLN A 265 4.23 -10.97 6.95
CA GLN A 265 4.29 -10.50 5.57
C GLN A 265 5.37 -9.43 5.44
N TYR A 266 6.28 -9.63 4.49
CA TYR A 266 7.34 -8.70 4.13
C TYR A 266 7.02 -8.06 2.78
N ARG A 267 7.30 -6.77 2.65
CA ARG A 267 7.19 -6.02 1.41
C ARG A 267 8.46 -5.22 1.18
N PHE A 268 9.09 -5.44 0.03
CA PHE A 268 10.25 -4.71 -0.45
C PHE A 268 9.88 -3.90 -1.69
N SER A 269 10.51 -2.74 -1.86
CA SER A 269 10.33 -1.88 -3.04
C SER A 269 11.58 -1.06 -3.31
N GLY A 270 11.80 -0.66 -4.57
CA GLY A 270 12.87 0.25 -4.97
C GLY A 270 14.05 -0.40 -5.70
N ARG A 271 15.06 0.42 -6.05
CA ARG A 271 16.36 -0.01 -6.61
C ARG A 271 17.49 0.76 -5.92
N PRO A 272 18.34 0.11 -5.13
CA PRO A 272 18.30 -1.31 -4.73
C PRO A 272 17.05 -1.62 -3.88
N LEU A 273 16.71 -2.91 -3.71
CA LEU A 273 15.59 -3.33 -2.85
C LEU A 273 15.74 -2.81 -1.42
N VAL A 274 14.71 -2.09 -0.95
CA VAL A 274 14.62 -1.62 0.43
C VAL A 274 13.36 -2.21 1.06
N LEU A 275 13.49 -2.66 2.31
CA LEU A 275 12.35 -3.10 3.09
C LEU A 275 11.38 -1.93 3.26
N ALA A 276 10.18 -2.05 2.73
CA ALA A 276 9.15 -1.02 2.76
C ALA A 276 8.12 -1.26 3.87
N ALA A 277 7.78 -2.52 4.15
CA ALA A 277 6.91 -2.85 5.27
C ALA A 277 7.11 -4.27 5.82
N LYS A 278 6.83 -4.43 7.12
CA LYS A 278 6.63 -5.71 7.81
C LYS A 278 5.24 -5.70 8.45
N ARG A 279 4.46 -6.78 8.34
CA ARG A 279 3.11 -6.86 8.94
C ARG A 279 2.79 -8.26 9.43
N GLU A 280 2.23 -8.38 10.63
CA GLU A 280 1.57 -9.60 11.10
C GLU A 280 0.05 -9.39 11.10
N LYS A 281 -0.67 -10.25 10.38
CA LYS A 281 -2.14 -10.25 10.37
C LYS A 281 -2.68 -11.09 11.54
N GLY A 282 -3.63 -10.55 12.29
CA GLY A 282 -4.48 -11.31 13.21
C GLY A 282 -5.78 -11.77 12.55
N LEU A 283 -6.64 -12.44 13.33
CA LEU A 283 -7.89 -13.05 12.85
C LEU A 283 -8.91 -12.02 12.31
N LEU A 284 -8.97 -10.82 12.91
CA LEU A 284 -9.92 -9.75 12.57
C LEU A 284 -9.24 -8.40 12.36
N THR A 285 -8.01 -8.21 12.83
CA THR A 285 -7.27 -6.94 12.76
C THR A 285 -5.78 -7.18 12.52
N THR A 286 -5.06 -6.18 12.00
CA THR A 286 -3.60 -6.19 11.94
C THR A 286 -3.04 -6.17 13.36
N ARG A 287 -2.28 -7.19 13.77
CA ARG A 287 -1.66 -7.19 15.11
C ARG A 287 -0.62 -6.10 15.19
N TRP A 288 0.28 -6.07 14.21
CA TRP A 288 1.29 -5.03 14.08
C TRP A 288 1.68 -4.82 12.61
N GLN A 289 2.09 -3.58 12.30
CA GLN A 289 2.58 -3.16 11.00
C GLN A 289 3.68 -2.12 11.19
N CYS A 290 4.84 -2.36 10.59
CA CYS A 290 5.92 -1.38 10.48
C CYS A 290 6.02 -0.97 9.02
N GLN A 291 5.90 0.33 8.74
CA GLN A 291 6.19 0.92 7.43
C GLN A 291 7.49 1.71 7.53
N TYR A 292 8.36 1.50 6.56
CA TYR A 292 9.66 2.14 6.46
C TYR A 292 9.58 3.18 5.35
N HIS A 293 9.72 4.46 5.70
CA HIS A 293 9.74 5.56 4.75
C HIS A 293 11.18 6.07 4.61
N THR A 294 11.77 5.92 3.42
CA THR A 294 13.10 6.45 3.12
C THR A 294 13.03 7.97 2.96
N ILE A 295 13.76 8.72 3.79
CA ILE A 295 14.12 10.10 3.47
C ILE A 295 15.65 10.20 3.44
N GLU A 296 16.15 10.12 2.20
CA GLU A 296 17.42 10.59 1.64
C GLU A 296 18.79 10.02 2.06
N ARG A 297 19.69 10.06 1.07
CA ARG A 297 21.06 9.57 0.99
C ARG A 297 22.07 10.66 1.40
N PHE A 298 22.99 10.35 2.30
CA PHE A 298 24.21 11.15 2.56
C PHE A 298 25.46 10.36 2.11
N GLY A 299 26.00 10.67 0.93
CA GLY A 299 27.30 10.14 0.49
C GLY A 299 27.37 8.60 0.41
N ARG A 300 28.25 7.98 1.22
CA ARG A 300 28.60 6.54 1.22
C ARG A 300 27.93 5.69 2.32
N TYR A 301 26.93 6.21 3.05
CA TYR A 301 26.31 5.50 4.19
C TYR A 301 24.78 5.39 4.08
N TRP A 302 24.22 4.28 4.61
CA TRP A 302 22.79 4.08 4.80
C TRP A 302 22.29 4.69 6.12
N ARG A 303 21.12 5.36 6.10
CA ARG A 303 20.34 5.71 7.28
C ARG A 303 18.99 4.98 7.22
N PRO A 304 18.54 4.29 8.28
CA PRO A 304 17.15 3.86 8.35
C PRO A 304 16.28 5.12 8.55
N GLY A 305 15.25 5.22 7.72
CA GLY A 305 14.34 6.38 7.65
C GLY A 305 13.27 6.37 8.74
N VAL A 306 12.24 7.21 8.54
CA VAL A 306 11.09 7.29 9.43
C VAL A 306 10.36 5.96 9.41
N VAL A 307 10.29 5.29 10.55
CA VAL A 307 9.48 4.09 10.73
C VAL A 307 8.17 4.49 11.40
N THR A 308 7.07 4.38 10.68
CA THR A 308 5.74 4.39 11.27
C THR A 308 5.38 2.96 11.64
N ALA A 309 5.50 2.64 12.91
CA ALA A 309 4.99 1.39 13.46
C ALA A 309 3.61 1.63 14.07
N LYS A 310 2.64 0.82 13.64
CA LYS A 310 1.27 0.81 14.14
C LYS A 310 0.94 -0.57 14.68
N LEU A 311 0.51 -0.64 15.93
CA LEU A 311 -0.05 -1.85 16.52
C LEU A 311 -1.54 -1.72 16.82
N ALA A 312 -2.29 -2.81 16.63
CA ALA A 312 -3.60 -2.99 17.22
C ALA A 312 -3.52 -4.22 18.14
N GLY A 313 -3.56 -3.99 19.45
CA GLY A 313 -3.40 -5.08 20.42
C GLY A 313 -3.51 -4.69 21.90
N SER A 314 -3.40 -3.41 22.25
CA SER A 314 -3.65 -2.93 23.61
C SER A 314 -4.58 -1.73 23.61
N ALA A 315 -5.10 -1.37 24.79
CA ALA A 315 -6.01 -0.23 24.98
C ALA A 315 -5.38 1.12 24.55
N PHE A 316 -4.11 1.14 24.18
CA PHE A 316 -3.38 2.29 23.69
C PHE A 316 -2.84 2.02 22.28
N ARG A 317 -3.05 2.99 21.40
CA ARG A 317 -2.39 3.10 20.11
C ARG A 317 -1.00 3.69 20.33
N CYS A 318 0.03 2.95 19.96
CA CYS A 318 1.40 3.44 19.92
C CYS A 318 1.72 3.88 18.50
N ASP A 319 1.91 5.18 18.29
CA ASP A 319 2.36 5.74 17.02
C ASP A 319 3.84 6.14 17.20
N LEU A 320 4.73 5.55 16.39
CA LEU A 320 6.11 5.97 16.28
C LEU A 320 6.22 7.03 15.17
N ASP A 321 6.58 8.26 15.55
CA ASP A 321 6.62 9.40 14.62
C ASP A 321 7.91 9.44 13.82
N PHE A 322 9.05 9.17 14.46
CA PHE A 322 10.35 9.09 13.81
C PHE A 322 11.33 8.26 14.63
N ILE A 323 12.24 7.57 13.93
CA ILE A 323 13.38 6.89 14.53
C ILE A 323 14.64 7.41 13.84
N ARG A 324 15.54 8.02 14.60
CA ARG A 324 16.86 8.46 14.15
C ARG A 324 17.88 7.45 14.64
N PHE A 325 18.67 6.92 13.72
CA PHE A 325 19.74 5.98 14.03
C PHE A 325 21.10 6.67 14.02
N THR A 326 21.91 6.27 14.97
CA THR A 326 23.35 6.55 15.01
C THR A 326 24.06 5.21 15.04
N VAL A 327 24.55 4.79 13.87
CA VAL A 327 25.35 3.56 13.73
C VAL A 327 26.72 3.82 14.34
N LEU A 328 27.12 3.02 15.32
CA LEU A 328 28.40 3.21 16.02
C LEU A 328 29.56 2.49 15.33
N THR A 329 29.28 1.43 14.58
CA THR A 329 30.28 0.61 13.90
C THR A 329 29.67 0.05 12.61
N GLN A 330 30.21 0.45 11.46
CA GLN A 330 30.05 -0.34 10.25
C GLN A 330 31.28 -1.25 10.12
N PRO A 331 31.14 -2.54 9.74
CA PRO A 331 32.27 -3.22 9.15
C PRO A 331 32.70 -2.45 7.90
N PRO A 332 34.01 -2.32 7.61
CA PRO A 332 34.45 -1.68 6.38
C PRO A 332 33.77 -2.35 5.19
N PRO A 333 33.36 -1.60 4.15
CA PRO A 333 32.90 -2.23 2.93
C PRO A 333 34.04 -3.11 2.43
N ASN A 334 33.82 -4.43 2.35
CA ASN A 334 34.75 -5.29 1.64
C ASN A 334 34.89 -4.71 0.24
N SER A 335 36.10 -4.22 -0.03
CA SER A 335 36.52 -3.68 -1.30
C SER A 335 36.18 -4.67 -2.40
N HIS A 336 35.44 -4.20 -3.40
CA HIS A 336 35.31 -4.68 -4.78
C HIS A 336 35.57 -6.19 -5.05
N PRO A 337 34.66 -6.91 -5.73
CA PRO A 337 35.11 -8.05 -6.51
C PRO A 337 36.11 -7.52 -7.54
N ASN A 338 37.34 -8.04 -7.46
CA ASN A 338 38.39 -7.85 -8.44
C ASN A 338 37.81 -8.08 -9.85
N PRO A 339 38.02 -7.17 -10.83
CA PRO A 339 37.87 -7.51 -12.23
C PRO A 339 39.14 -8.27 -12.64
N THR A 340 39.20 -9.57 -12.34
CA THR A 340 40.15 -10.48 -12.99
C THR A 340 39.41 -11.11 -14.17
N SER A 341 39.63 -10.61 -15.39
CA SER A 341 40.60 -11.17 -16.33
C SER A 341 40.29 -12.64 -16.67
N ASN A 342 39.47 -12.84 -17.71
CA ASN A 342 39.87 -13.56 -18.92
C ASN A 342 38.87 -13.26 -20.05
#